data_AF-A0A7C3YZR2-F1
#
_entry.id   AF-A0A7C3YZR2-F1
#
_cell.length_a   1.000
_cell.length_b   1.000
_cell.length_c   1.000
_cell.angle_alpha   90.00
_cell.angle_beta   90.00
_cell.angle_gamma   90.00
#
_symmetry.space_group_name_H-M   'P 1'
#
loop_
_entity.id
_entity.type
_entity.pdbx_description
1 polymer ?
#
loop_
_entity_poly.entity_id
_entity_poly.type
_entity_poly.pdbx_seq_one_letter_code
_entity_poly.pdbx_strand_id
1 'polypeptide(L)'
;MPGTISIRKRAAFLLLIVVMALSFLWTRLFWIQLLWGPRLSERGFAAHTGEIPVEAPRGDILDRNGKVLVDNVAVDSLYAVPAQVRDPSRTAALLAQATGLAAERVLGLITQKTAFVWLKRKMDAQTAQRIRDLHLAGIGLVAENQRHYPFGALAASLLGFVGVDNQGLTG
;
A
#
# COMPACT_ATOMS: atom_id res chain seq x y z
N MET A 1 21.74 -35.58 61.90
CA MET A 1 21.69 -35.22 60.45
C MET A 1 21.77 -33.70 60.29
N PRO A 2 22.96 -33.11 60.09
CA PRO A 2 23.14 -31.63 60.04
C PRO A 2 23.18 -31.02 58.62
N GLY A 3 23.09 -31.82 57.55
CA GLY A 3 23.32 -31.35 56.17
C GLY A 3 22.14 -30.66 55.46
N THR A 4 20.92 -30.70 56.01
CA THR A 4 19.71 -30.20 55.30
C THR A 4 19.52 -28.69 55.42
N ILE A 5 20.02 -28.07 56.49
CA ILE A 5 19.81 -26.64 56.78
C ILE A 5 20.65 -25.74 55.85
N SER A 6 21.88 -26.15 55.52
CA SER A 6 22.75 -25.38 54.61
C SER A 6 22.26 -25.41 53.17
N ILE A 7 21.70 -26.53 52.71
CA ILE A 7 21.09 -26.68 51.38
C ILE A 7 19.87 -25.77 51.24
N ARG A 8 18.99 -25.72 52.25
CA ARG A 8 17.82 -24.83 52.27
C ARG A 8 18.19 -23.35 52.22
N LYS A 9 19.25 -22.94 52.92
CA LYS A 9 19.76 -21.55 52.89
C LYS A 9 20.31 -21.16 51.51
N ARG A 10 21.08 -22.06 50.86
CA ARG A 10 21.59 -21.85 49.50
C ARG A 10 20.47 -21.78 48.46
N ALA A 11 19.48 -22.67 48.58
CA ALA A 11 18.29 -22.67 47.71
C ALA A 11 17.47 -21.38 47.90
N ALA A 12 17.27 -20.92 49.13
CA ALA A 12 16.57 -19.66 49.41
C ALA A 12 17.33 -18.44 48.86
N PHE A 13 18.66 -18.44 48.95
CA PHE A 13 19.50 -17.39 48.37
C PHE A 13 19.44 -17.36 46.84
N LEU A 14 19.49 -18.52 46.18
CA LEU A 14 19.30 -18.61 44.73
C LEU A 14 17.90 -18.16 44.31
N LEU A 15 16.87 -18.56 45.06
CA LEU A 15 15.49 -18.13 44.82
C LEU A 15 15.35 -16.61 44.93
N LEU A 16 15.98 -15.99 45.94
CA LEU A 16 16.00 -14.54 46.11
C LEU A 16 16.60 -13.84 44.88
N ILE A 17 17.74 -14.33 44.37
CA ILE A 17 18.39 -13.77 43.19
C ILE A 17 17.48 -13.88 41.96
N VAL A 18 16.85 -15.03 41.76
CA VAL A 18 15.91 -15.24 40.64
C VAL A 18 14.71 -14.30 40.75
N VAL A 19 14.13 -14.15 41.95
CA VAL A 19 13.01 -13.23 42.18
C VAL A 19 13.41 -11.77 41.93
N MET A 20 14.59 -11.35 42.37
CA MET A 20 15.09 -10.00 42.08
C MET A 20 15.29 -9.77 40.58
N ALA A 21 15.86 -10.75 39.85
CA ALA A 21 16.06 -10.66 38.41
C ALA A 21 14.72 -10.57 37.66
N LEU A 22 13.74 -11.40 38.04
CA LEU A 22 12.39 -11.33 37.48
C LEU A 22 11.70 -10.02 37.81
N SER A 23 11.82 -9.51 39.04
CA SER A 23 11.25 -8.22 39.42
C SER A 23 11.86 -7.08 38.60
N PHE A 24 13.16 -7.10 38.34
CA PHE A 24 13.81 -6.10 37.48
C PHE A 24 13.27 -6.13 36.04
N LEU A 25 13.10 -7.32 35.46
CA LEU A 25 12.50 -7.49 34.13
C LEU A 25 11.05 -6.99 34.08
N TRP A 26 10.26 -7.26 35.13
CA TRP A 26 8.89 -6.76 35.25
C TRP A 26 8.83 -5.24 35.29
N THR A 27 9.67 -4.59 36.10
CA THR A 27 9.75 -3.13 36.16
C THR A 27 10.18 -2.55 34.81
N ARG A 28 11.14 -3.18 34.12
CA ARG A 28 11.56 -2.74 32.79
C ARG A 28 10.45 -2.88 31.75
N LEU A 29 9.71 -3.98 31.78
CA LEU A 29 8.57 -4.21 30.90
C LEU A 29 7.46 -3.18 31.14
N PHE A 30 7.12 -2.94 32.41
CA PHE A 30 6.13 -1.94 32.81
C PHE A 30 6.54 -0.53 32.37
N TRP A 31 7.82 -0.16 32.54
CA TRP A 31 8.37 1.11 32.08
C TRP A 31 8.18 1.29 30.56
N ILE A 32 8.51 0.27 29.76
CA ILE A 32 8.39 0.33 28.30
C ILE A 32 6.92 0.39 27.88
N GLN A 33 6.05 -0.43 28.47
CA GLN A 33 4.64 -0.47 28.09
C GLN A 33 3.87 0.80 28.50
N LEU A 34 4.11 1.35 29.69
CA LEU A 34 3.33 2.48 30.20
C LEU A 34 3.83 3.84 29.72
N LEU A 35 5.15 4.05 29.64
CA LEU A 35 5.73 5.35 29.27
C LEU A 35 6.03 5.49 27.77
N TRP A 36 6.37 4.38 27.11
CA TRP A 36 6.74 4.39 25.68
C TRP A 36 5.72 3.69 24.77
N GLY A 37 4.76 2.96 25.36
CA GLY A 37 3.69 2.27 24.63
C GLY A 37 2.98 3.17 23.62
N PRO A 38 2.47 4.37 24.02
CA PRO A 38 1.73 5.23 23.11
C PRO A 38 2.54 5.69 21.89
N ARG A 39 3.81 6.06 22.09
CA ARG A 39 4.70 6.51 21.00
C ARG A 39 5.12 5.39 20.06
N LEU A 40 5.28 4.15 20.54
CA LEU A 40 5.60 3.01 19.68
C LEU A 40 4.35 2.52 18.93
N SER A 41 3.18 2.53 19.56
CA SER A 41 1.92 2.14 18.92
C SER A 41 1.52 3.09 17.81
N GLU A 42 1.68 4.41 18.01
CA GLU A 42 1.40 5.41 16.96
C GLU A 42 2.33 5.26 15.75
N ARG A 43 3.62 5.00 15.98
CA ARG A 43 4.59 4.75 14.89
C ARG A 43 4.28 3.47 14.13
N GLY A 44 3.85 2.42 14.83
CA GLY A 44 3.38 1.19 14.20
C GLY A 44 2.14 1.43 13.34
N PHE A 45 1.15 2.16 13.89
CA PHE A 45 -0.09 2.46 13.18
C PHE A 45 0.13 3.34 11.95
N ALA A 46 0.93 4.39 12.07
CA ALA A 46 1.28 5.27 10.94
C ALA A 46 2.10 4.54 9.85
N ALA A 47 2.93 3.57 10.22
CA ALA A 47 3.66 2.75 9.26
C ALA A 47 2.75 1.74 8.52
N HIS A 48 1.65 1.30 9.14
CA HIS A 48 0.70 0.37 8.56
C HIS A 48 -0.46 1.03 7.80
N THR A 49 -0.72 2.31 8.06
CA THR A 49 -1.85 3.04 7.50
C THR A 49 -1.34 4.11 6.54
N GLY A 50 -1.17 3.73 5.26
CA GLY A 50 -0.98 4.71 4.20
C GLY A 50 -2.34 5.26 3.76
N GLU A 51 -2.50 6.58 3.74
CA GLU A 51 -3.67 7.18 3.12
C GLU A 51 -3.57 7.00 1.60
N ILE A 52 -4.56 6.34 1.00
CA ILE A 52 -4.73 6.28 -0.45
C ILE A 52 -5.75 7.38 -0.79
N PRO A 53 -5.33 8.52 -1.36
CA PRO A 53 -6.26 9.56 -1.76
C PRO A 53 -7.19 9.00 -2.84
N VAL A 54 -8.49 8.99 -2.57
CA VAL A 54 -9.50 8.66 -3.57
C VAL A 54 -9.82 9.95 -4.32
N GLU A 55 -9.42 10.02 -5.59
CA GLU A 55 -9.73 11.17 -6.43
C GLU A 55 -11.24 11.26 -6.67
N ALA A 56 -11.85 12.37 -6.27
CA ALA A 56 -13.24 12.65 -6.59
C ALA A 56 -13.41 12.82 -8.12
N PRO A 57 -14.51 12.30 -8.72
CA PRO A 57 -14.81 12.55 -10.12
C PRO A 57 -14.99 14.05 -10.38
N ARG A 58 -14.47 14.53 -11.52
CA ARG A 58 -14.71 15.91 -11.95
C ARG A 58 -16.12 16.05 -12.52
N GLY A 59 -16.67 17.26 -12.51
CA GLY A 59 -17.94 17.51 -13.18
C GLY A 59 -17.85 17.40 -14.71
N ASP A 60 -18.96 17.00 -15.34
CA ASP A 60 -19.09 17.00 -16.79
C ASP A 60 -19.12 18.43 -17.32
N ILE A 61 -18.51 18.65 -18.49
CA ILE A 61 -18.56 19.93 -19.20
C ILE A 61 -19.64 19.81 -20.27
N LEU A 62 -20.63 20.70 -20.22
CA LEU A 62 -21.79 20.71 -21.10
C LEU A 62 -21.75 21.95 -21.99
N ASP A 63 -22.23 21.83 -23.23
CA ASP A 63 -22.56 22.96 -24.09
C ASP A 63 -23.83 23.67 -23.60
N ARG A 64 -24.12 24.86 -24.13
CA ARG A 64 -25.34 25.65 -23.87
C ARG A 64 -26.65 24.89 -24.09
N ASN A 65 -26.62 23.82 -24.89
CA ASN A 65 -27.75 22.96 -25.19
C ASN A 65 -27.80 21.70 -24.30
N GLY A 66 -26.95 21.60 -23.28
CA GLY A 66 -26.85 20.44 -22.39
C GLY A 66 -26.10 19.24 -22.99
N LYS A 67 -25.42 19.41 -24.14
CA LYS A 67 -24.66 18.33 -24.78
C LYS A 67 -23.32 18.14 -24.06
N VAL A 68 -23.02 16.91 -23.64
CA VAL A 68 -21.74 16.56 -23.01
C VAL A 68 -20.60 16.78 -23.98
N LEU A 69 -19.71 17.71 -23.64
CA LEU A 69 -18.47 17.98 -24.37
C LEU A 69 -17.29 17.21 -23.78
N VAL A 70 -17.30 17.00 -22.46
CA VAL A 70 -16.27 16.25 -21.73
C VAL A 70 -16.89 15.56 -20.53
N ASP A 71 -16.69 14.25 -20.41
CA ASP A 71 -17.16 13.40 -19.31
C ASP A 71 -15.99 12.69 -18.62
N ASN A 72 -16.33 11.81 -17.67
CA ASN A 72 -15.39 10.96 -16.96
C ASN A 72 -15.73 9.50 -17.21
N VAL A 73 -14.72 8.70 -17.51
CA VAL A 73 -14.83 7.25 -17.64
C VAL A 73 -14.00 6.59 -16.56
N ALA A 74 -14.58 5.60 -15.89
CA ALA A 74 -13.88 4.77 -14.93
C ALA A 74 -12.90 3.84 -15.66
N VAL A 75 -11.62 3.92 -15.32
CA VAL A 75 -10.55 3.09 -15.87
C VAL A 75 -9.77 2.46 -14.73
N ASP A 76 -9.34 1.21 -14.91
CA ASP A 76 -8.57 0.51 -13.88
C ASP A 76 -7.09 0.90 -13.95
N SER A 77 -6.44 0.97 -12.79
CA SER A 77 -5.00 1.16 -12.65
C SER A 77 -4.41 0.06 -11.77
N LEU A 78 -3.23 -0.41 -12.14
CA LEU A 78 -2.51 -1.50 -11.48
C LEU A 78 -1.46 -0.97 -10.53
N TYR A 79 -1.53 -1.45 -9.30
CA TYR A 79 -0.54 -1.20 -8.27
C TYR A 79 -0.02 -2.51 -7.68
N ALA A 80 1.12 -2.41 -7.02
CA ALA A 80 1.67 -3.48 -6.19
C ALA A 80 1.95 -2.99 -4.78
N VAL A 81 1.84 -3.92 -3.84
CA VAL A 81 2.28 -3.82 -2.44
C VAL A 81 3.46 -4.79 -2.31
N PRO A 82 4.71 -4.33 -2.54
CA PRO A 82 5.91 -5.17 -2.53
C PRO A 82 6.01 -6.13 -1.34
N ALA A 83 5.63 -5.66 -0.15
CA ALA A 83 5.67 -6.45 1.09
C ALA A 83 4.74 -7.68 1.09
N GLN A 84 3.73 -7.72 0.21
CA GLN A 84 2.76 -8.81 0.11
C GLN A 84 3.04 -9.76 -1.08
N VAL A 85 4.00 -9.43 -1.94
CA VAL A 85 4.37 -10.24 -3.10
C VAL A 85 5.21 -11.44 -2.65
N ARG A 86 4.70 -12.66 -2.86
CA ARG A 86 5.37 -13.90 -2.43
C ARG A 86 6.48 -14.35 -3.37
N ASP A 87 6.22 -14.31 -4.67
CA ASP A 87 7.17 -14.74 -5.72
C ASP A 87 7.31 -13.61 -6.75
N PRO A 88 8.25 -12.66 -6.52
CA PRO A 88 8.44 -11.51 -7.40
C PRO A 88 8.75 -11.92 -8.84
N SER A 89 9.61 -12.91 -9.05
CA SER A 89 10.04 -13.33 -10.39
C SER A 89 8.87 -13.88 -11.22
N ARG A 90 8.06 -14.77 -10.64
CA ARG A 90 6.87 -15.32 -11.33
C ARG A 90 5.80 -14.24 -11.54
N THR A 91 5.58 -13.41 -10.52
CA THR A 91 4.59 -12.32 -10.59
C THR A 91 4.95 -11.33 -11.69
N ALA A 92 6.22 -10.94 -11.80
CA ALA A 92 6.70 -10.04 -12.84
C ALA A 92 6.51 -10.62 -14.25
N ALA A 93 6.81 -11.91 -14.46
CA ALA A 93 6.63 -12.57 -15.76
C ALA A 93 5.15 -12.62 -16.20
N LEU A 94 4.25 -12.98 -15.28
CA LEU A 94 2.81 -13.02 -15.56
C LEU A 94 2.24 -11.62 -15.83
N LEU A 95 2.65 -10.63 -15.05
CA LEU A 95 2.23 -9.24 -15.26
C LEU A 95 2.78 -8.67 -16.55
N ALA A 96 4.02 -8.98 -16.91
CA ALA A 96 4.62 -8.58 -18.18
C ALA A 96 3.79 -9.11 -19.37
N GLN A 97 3.40 -10.39 -19.32
CA GLN A 97 2.58 -11.01 -20.36
C GLN A 97 1.19 -10.37 -20.46
N ALA A 98 0.56 -10.05 -19.33
CA ALA A 98 -0.76 -9.44 -19.32
C ALA A 98 -0.75 -7.97 -19.76
N THR A 99 0.27 -7.19 -19.33
CA THR A 99 0.30 -5.73 -19.48
C THR A 99 1.13 -5.23 -20.67
N GLY A 100 1.98 -6.09 -21.25
CA GLY A 100 2.97 -5.75 -22.26
C GLY A 100 4.20 -5.01 -21.71
N LEU A 101 4.36 -4.91 -20.38
CA LEU A 101 5.53 -4.29 -19.75
C LEU A 101 6.74 -5.22 -19.76
N ALA A 102 7.95 -4.65 -19.75
CA ALA A 102 9.18 -5.42 -19.55
C ALA A 102 9.19 -6.07 -18.16
N ALA A 103 9.47 -7.38 -18.10
CA ALA A 103 9.46 -8.14 -16.86
C ALA A 103 10.50 -7.61 -15.86
N GLU A 104 11.66 -7.16 -16.35
CA GLU A 104 12.74 -6.59 -15.54
C GLU A 104 12.29 -5.30 -14.84
N ARG A 105 11.50 -4.46 -15.55
CA ARG A 105 10.94 -3.23 -14.98
C ARG A 105 9.94 -3.55 -13.90
N VAL A 106 9.03 -4.50 -14.14
CA VAL A 106 8.02 -4.90 -13.14
C VAL A 106 8.72 -5.49 -11.92
N LEU A 107 9.69 -6.38 -12.11
CA LEU A 107 10.49 -6.98 -11.04
C LEU A 107 11.18 -5.89 -10.20
N GLY A 108 11.84 -4.94 -10.84
CA GLY A 108 12.52 -3.84 -10.16
C GLY A 108 11.60 -2.93 -9.35
N LEU A 109 10.30 -2.85 -9.69
CA LEU A 109 9.30 -2.10 -8.93
C LEU A 109 8.75 -2.90 -7.76
N ILE A 110 8.39 -4.17 -7.97
CA ILE A 110 7.79 -5.02 -6.93
C ILE A 110 8.79 -5.51 -5.87
N THR A 111 10.11 -5.37 -6.09
CA THR A 111 11.14 -5.67 -5.09
C THR A 111 11.57 -4.46 -4.26
N GLN A 112 11.00 -3.27 -4.50
CA GLN A 112 11.36 -2.06 -3.75
C GLN A 112 10.88 -2.13 -2.31
N LYS A 113 11.62 -1.49 -1.41
CA LYS A 113 11.24 -1.33 0.00
C LYS A 113 10.23 -0.19 0.17
N THR A 114 9.10 -0.28 -0.52
CA THR A 114 8.00 0.68 -0.47
C THR A 114 6.70 -0.03 -0.10
N ALA A 115 5.77 0.71 0.52
CA ALA A 115 4.45 0.17 0.87
C ALA A 115 3.54 0.04 -0.38
N PHE A 116 3.79 0.86 -1.40
CA PHE A 116 2.95 0.97 -2.57
C PHE A 116 3.79 1.40 -3.79
N VAL A 117 3.47 0.85 -4.96
CA VAL A 117 4.06 1.27 -6.23
C VAL A 117 3.06 1.12 -7.38
N TRP A 118 2.97 2.15 -8.23
CA TRP A 118 2.21 2.07 -9.47
C TRP A 118 2.98 1.26 -10.51
N LEU A 119 2.34 0.25 -11.10
CA LEU A 119 2.92 -0.53 -12.19
C LEU A 119 2.48 -0.02 -13.55
N LYS A 120 1.18 0.26 -13.71
CA LYS A 120 0.58 0.81 -14.94
C LYS A 120 -0.72 1.52 -14.59
N ARG A 121 -0.90 2.74 -15.09
CA ARG A 121 -2.11 3.55 -14.84
C ARG A 121 -3.02 3.59 -16.06
N LYS A 122 -4.33 3.73 -15.82
CA LYS A 122 -5.39 3.94 -16.82
C LYS A 122 -5.34 2.91 -17.95
N MET A 123 -5.41 1.63 -17.59
CA MET A 123 -5.39 0.54 -18.55
C MET A 123 -6.79 0.19 -19.07
N ASP A 124 -6.80 -0.50 -20.20
CA ASP A 124 -7.99 -1.06 -20.80
C ASP A 124 -8.63 -2.13 -19.90
N ALA A 125 -9.96 -2.19 -19.92
CA ALA A 125 -10.74 -3.12 -19.11
C ALA A 125 -10.39 -4.60 -19.40
N GLN A 126 -9.99 -4.92 -20.65
CA GLN A 126 -9.62 -6.28 -21.03
C GLN A 126 -8.32 -6.70 -20.33
N THR A 127 -7.29 -5.86 -20.34
CA THR A 127 -6.04 -6.09 -19.61
C THR A 127 -6.27 -6.17 -18.11
N ALA A 128 -7.08 -5.27 -17.54
CA ALA A 128 -7.42 -5.29 -16.13
C ALA A 128 -8.10 -6.60 -15.72
N GLN A 129 -9.03 -7.10 -16.54
CA GLN A 129 -9.70 -8.37 -16.28
C GLN A 129 -8.72 -9.55 -16.29
N ARG A 130 -7.83 -9.64 -17.28
CA ARG A 130 -6.79 -10.68 -17.31
C ARG A 130 -5.95 -10.68 -16.03
N ILE A 131 -5.66 -9.51 -15.47
CA ILE A 131 -4.89 -9.41 -14.22
C ILE A 131 -5.72 -9.84 -13.01
N ARG A 132 -7.02 -9.50 -12.96
CA ARG A 132 -7.93 -9.99 -11.92
C ARG A 132 -7.93 -11.51 -11.86
N ASP A 133 -7.96 -12.15 -13.03
CA ASP A 133 -8.03 -13.60 -13.17
C ASP A 133 -6.74 -14.32 -12.73
N LEU A 134 -5.59 -13.61 -12.64
CA LEU A 134 -4.31 -14.18 -12.21
C LEU A 134 -4.19 -14.36 -10.68
N HIS A 135 -5.07 -13.72 -9.90
CA HIS A 135 -5.11 -13.82 -8.42
C HIS A 135 -3.74 -13.70 -7.72
N LEU A 136 -2.93 -12.72 -8.14
CA LEU A 136 -1.56 -12.53 -7.63
C LEU A 136 -1.57 -11.83 -6.27
N ALA A 137 -0.85 -12.39 -5.30
CA ALA A 137 -0.71 -11.80 -3.97
C ALA A 137 0.09 -10.50 -4.02
N GLY A 138 -0.40 -9.46 -3.35
CA GLY A 138 0.25 -8.14 -3.32
C GLY A 138 0.07 -7.33 -4.59
N ILE A 139 -0.78 -7.76 -5.53
CA ILE A 139 -1.13 -7.02 -6.73
C ILE A 139 -2.60 -6.63 -6.65
N GLY A 140 -2.90 -5.37 -6.93
CA GLY A 140 -4.27 -4.87 -6.88
C GLY A 140 -4.59 -3.95 -8.05
N LEU A 141 -5.89 -3.79 -8.28
CA LEU A 141 -6.45 -2.87 -9.24
C LEU A 141 -7.31 -1.87 -8.49
N VAL A 142 -7.21 -0.60 -8.88
CA VAL A 142 -8.02 0.49 -8.35
C VAL A 142 -8.65 1.25 -9.50
N ALA A 143 -9.94 1.56 -9.36
CA ALA A 143 -10.64 2.38 -10.33
C ALA A 143 -10.18 3.84 -10.18
N GLU A 144 -9.69 4.40 -11.28
CA GLU A 144 -9.36 5.80 -11.44
C GLU A 144 -10.29 6.46 -12.46
N ASN A 145 -10.46 7.77 -12.35
CA ASN A 145 -11.24 8.52 -13.34
C ASN A 145 -10.32 9.04 -14.46
N GLN A 146 -10.73 8.81 -15.71
CA GLN A 146 -10.09 9.39 -16.89
C GLN A 146 -11.06 10.32 -17.61
N ARG A 147 -10.61 11.54 -17.91
CA ARG A 147 -11.33 12.48 -18.75
C ARG A 147 -11.45 11.93 -20.17
N HIS A 148 -12.68 11.88 -20.66
CA HIS A 148 -13.00 11.45 -22.01
C HIS A 148 -13.58 12.64 -22.79
N TYR A 149 -13.13 12.79 -24.04
CA TYR A 149 -13.42 13.93 -24.90
C TYR A 149 -14.12 13.43 -26.17
N PRO A 150 -15.46 13.27 -26.16
CA PRO A 150 -16.21 12.71 -27.29
C PRO A 150 -15.97 13.39 -28.65
N PHE A 151 -15.71 14.70 -28.65
CA PHE A 151 -15.45 15.49 -29.87
C PHE A 151 -13.97 15.69 -30.18
N GLY A 152 -13.07 15.04 -29.42
CA GLY A 152 -11.63 15.07 -29.65
C GLY A 152 -11.07 16.48 -29.82
N ALA A 153 -10.29 16.67 -30.90
CA ALA A 153 -9.54 17.89 -31.17
C ALA A 153 -10.39 19.15 -31.41
N LEU A 154 -11.66 19.01 -31.79
CA LEU A 154 -12.54 20.15 -32.12
C LEU A 154 -12.71 21.13 -30.95
N ALA A 155 -12.72 20.60 -29.72
CA ALA A 155 -12.87 21.41 -28.52
C ALA A 155 -11.66 21.34 -27.59
N ALA A 156 -10.71 20.42 -27.80
CA ALA A 156 -9.59 20.21 -26.88
C ALA A 156 -8.63 21.42 -26.80
N SER A 157 -8.49 22.21 -27.87
CA SER A 157 -7.68 23.44 -27.83
C SER A 157 -8.32 24.56 -27.01
N LEU A 158 -9.65 24.56 -26.85
CA LEU A 158 -10.41 25.55 -26.08
C LEU A 158 -10.72 25.07 -24.65
N LEU A 159 -10.98 23.77 -24.48
CA LEU A 159 -11.31 23.16 -23.20
C LEU A 159 -10.08 22.70 -22.43
N GLY A 160 -8.97 22.52 -23.14
CA GLY A 160 -7.71 22.05 -22.58
C GLY A 160 -7.64 20.56 -22.24
N PHE A 161 -6.47 20.13 -21.82
CA PHE A 161 -6.16 18.74 -21.49
C PHE A 161 -5.83 18.56 -20.01
N VAL A 162 -6.09 17.36 -19.50
CA VAL A 162 -5.67 16.95 -18.15
C VAL A 162 -4.50 15.97 -18.19
N GLY A 163 -3.70 16.01 -17.13
CA GLY A 163 -2.62 15.07 -16.87
C GLY A 163 -3.12 13.71 -16.37
N VAL A 164 -2.16 12.83 -16.07
CA VAL A 164 -2.44 11.48 -15.58
C VAL A 164 -3.08 11.53 -14.18
N ASP A 165 -2.77 12.52 -13.36
CA ASP A 165 -3.40 12.75 -12.04
C ASP A 165 -4.63 13.66 -12.12
N ASN A 166 -5.26 13.73 -13.29
CA ASN A 166 -6.46 14.52 -13.54
C ASN A 166 -6.27 16.03 -13.23
N GLN A 167 -5.02 16.53 -13.20
CA GLN A 167 -4.70 17.94 -13.06
C GLN A 167 -4.87 18.67 -14.40
N GLY A 168 -5.43 19.89 -14.40
CA GLY A 168 -5.52 20.69 -15.62
C GLY A 168 -4.12 21.12 -16.05
N LEU A 169 -3.72 20.80 -17.29
CA LEU A 169 -2.42 21.20 -17.85
C LEU A 169 -2.55 22.42 -18.75
N THR A 170 -3.67 22.52 -19.46
CA THR A 170 -3.98 23.59 -20.41
C THR A 170 -5.47 23.88 -20.36
N GLY A 171 -5.91 24.98 -20.99
CA GLY A 171 -7.30 25.42 -21.02
C GLY A 171 -7.45 26.80 -20.43
#